data_AF-A0A534JR77-F1
#
_entry.id   AF-A0A534JR77-F1
#
_cell.length_a   1.000
_cell.length_b   1.000
_cell.length_c   1.000
_cell.angle_alpha   90.00
_cell.angle_beta   90.00
_cell.angle_gamma   90.00
#
_symmetry.space_group_name_H-M   'P 1'
#
loop_
_entity.id
_entity.type
_entity.pdbx_description
1 polymer ?
#
loop_
_entity_poly.entity_id
_entity_poly.type
_entity_poly.pdbx_seq_one_letter_code
_entity_poly.pdbx_strand_id
1 'polypeptide(L)'
;MARRINLKRDRFLFYVGLVLVLVGGPGLTAGSYAHDSLRVPVGGTAFDAFGWLNQTALGVGVVLLLIGIVFLILGLRGGVLSASELADVKAGGSRT
;
A
#
# COMPACT_ATOMS: atom_id res chain seq x y z
N MET A 1 -11.20 -10.39 -27.56
CA MET A 1 -9.81 -10.49 -27.07
C MET A 1 -9.81 -11.20 -25.74
N ALA A 2 -9.06 -12.30 -25.58
CA ALA A 2 -8.93 -12.97 -24.28
C ALA A 2 -8.10 -12.09 -23.34
N ARG A 3 -8.63 -11.80 -22.16
CA ARG A 3 -7.94 -11.06 -21.10
C ARG A 3 -6.77 -11.91 -20.59
N ARG A 4 -5.54 -11.40 -20.61
CA ARG A 4 -4.44 -12.06 -19.90
C ARG A 4 -4.59 -11.81 -18.40
N ILE A 5 -4.90 -12.85 -17.64
CA ILE A 5 -5.07 -12.79 -16.19
C ILE A 5 -3.85 -13.43 -15.54
N ASN A 6 -3.13 -12.68 -14.71
CA ASN A 6 -2.01 -13.22 -13.93
C ASN A 6 -2.35 -13.08 -12.45
N LEU A 7 -3.10 -14.05 -11.92
CA LEU A 7 -3.60 -14.02 -10.54
C LEU A 7 -2.49 -13.86 -9.50
N LYS A 8 -1.31 -14.46 -9.74
CA LYS A 8 -0.18 -14.34 -8.80
C LYS A 8 0.30 -12.90 -8.70
N ARG A 9 0.54 -12.26 -9.85
CA ARG A 9 0.93 -10.85 -9.91
C ARG A 9 -0.16 -9.95 -9.33
N ASP A 10 -1.41 -10.17 -9.71
CA ASP A 10 -2.52 -9.30 -9.30
C ASP A 10 -2.78 -9.39 -7.78
N ARG A 11 -2.68 -10.59 -7.21
CA ARG A 11 -2.73 -10.81 -5.75
C ARG A 11 -1.55 -10.17 -5.02
N PHE A 12 -0.33 -10.29 -5.58
CA PHE A 12 0.85 -9.64 -5.03
C PHE A 12 0.69 -8.11 -5.01
N LEU A 13 0.32 -7.52 -6.14
CA LEU A 13 0.07 -6.07 -6.26
C LEU A 13 -1.00 -5.61 -5.28
N PHE A 14 -2.08 -6.38 -5.11
CA PHE A 14 -3.12 -6.05 -4.16
C PHE A 14 -2.60 -5.98 -2.72
N TYR A 15 -1.92 -7.02 -2.23
CA TYR A 15 -1.44 -7.02 -0.84
C TYR A 15 -0.33 -6.00 -0.59
N VAL A 16 0.60 -5.83 -1.52
CA VAL A 16 1.64 -4.79 -1.41
C VAL A 16 0.99 -3.41 -1.42
N GLY A 17 0.02 -3.17 -2.32
CA GLY A 17 -0.73 -1.94 -2.39
C GLY A 17 -1.47 -1.64 -1.09
N LEU A 18 -2.12 -2.64 -0.50
CA LEU A 18 -2.82 -2.52 0.78
C LEU A 18 -1.86 -2.10 1.91
N VAL A 19 -0.70 -2.75 2.02
CA VAL A 19 0.31 -2.39 3.03
C VAL A 19 0.80 -0.96 2.83
N LEU A 20 1.11 -0.57 1.59
CA LEU A 20 1.56 0.79 1.27
C LEU A 20 0.54 1.86 1.61
N VAL A 21 -0.76 1.61 1.35
CA VAL A 21 -1.84 2.54 1.72
C VAL A 21 -1.96 2.67 3.24
N LEU A 22 -1.94 1.54 3.96
CA LEU A 22 -2.08 1.53 5.42
C LEU A 22 -0.89 2.20 6.12
N VAL A 23 0.32 1.95 5.66
CA VAL A 23 1.53 2.58 6.19
C VAL A 23 1.61 4.05 5.78
N GLY A 24 1.39 4.34 4.50
CA GLY A 24 1.51 5.68 3.90
C GLY A 24 0.51 6.70 4.44
N GLY A 25 -0.76 6.30 4.60
CA GLY A 25 -1.80 7.18 5.11
C GLY A 25 -1.94 7.09 6.64
N PRO A 26 -2.73 6.13 7.15
CA PRO A 26 -3.01 6.01 8.58
C PRO A 26 -1.75 5.83 9.44
N GLY A 27 -0.82 4.98 9.01
CA GLY A 27 0.37 4.61 9.79
C GLY A 27 1.27 5.80 10.07
N LEU A 28 1.64 6.56 9.04
CA LEU A 28 2.50 7.74 9.19
C LEU A 28 1.76 8.90 9.85
N THR A 29 0.47 9.13 9.56
CA THR A 29 -0.30 10.18 10.26
C THR A 29 -0.43 9.89 11.76
N ALA A 30 -0.76 8.65 12.12
CA ALA A 30 -0.86 8.23 13.52
C ALA A 30 0.51 8.23 14.21
N GLY A 31 1.56 7.79 13.51
CA GLY A 31 2.93 7.82 14.00
C GLY A 31 3.41 9.24 14.28
N SER A 32 3.16 10.16 13.34
CA SER A 32 3.42 11.60 13.48
C SER A 32 2.71 12.20 14.69
N TYR A 33 1.42 11.94 14.85
CA TYR A 33 0.64 12.42 16.00
C TYR A 33 1.12 11.83 17.33
N ALA A 34 1.38 10.52 17.36
CA ALA A 34 1.86 9.83 18.56
C ALA A 34 3.25 10.33 18.96
N HIS A 35 4.14 10.52 17.99
CA HIS A 35 5.46 11.07 18.20
C HIS A 35 5.40 12.45 18.86
N ASP A 36 4.60 13.37 18.31
CA ASP A 36 4.43 14.73 18.83
C ASP A 36 3.80 14.73 20.24
N SER A 37 2.80 13.88 20.45
CA SER A 37 2.09 13.76 21.74
C SER A 37 2.95 13.17 22.85
N LEU A 38 3.77 12.18 22.53
CA LEU A 38 4.62 11.47 23.49
C LEU A 38 5.99 12.14 23.67
N ARG A 39 6.28 13.20 22.90
CA ARG A 39 7.57 13.92 22.91
C ARG A 39 8.76 12.96 22.79
N VAL A 40 8.64 11.95 21.94
CA VAL A 40 9.67 10.92 21.77
C VAL A 40 10.94 11.59 21.21
N PRO A 41 12.09 11.53 21.90
CA PRO A 41 13.30 12.18 21.41
C PRO A 41 13.93 11.37 20.29
N VAL A 42 14.06 11.96 19.10
CA VAL A 42 14.85 11.40 17.99
C VAL A 42 16.22 12.07 17.99
N GLY A 43 16.95 11.87 19.09
CA GLY A 43 18.30 12.42 19.33
C GLY A 43 18.35 13.69 20.18
N GLY A 44 19.17 13.68 21.24
CA GLY A 44 19.45 14.84 22.09
C GLY A 44 18.28 15.28 22.98
N THR A 45 18.34 16.54 23.44
CA THR A 45 17.30 17.20 24.28
C THR A 45 16.47 18.21 23.48
N ALA A 46 16.43 18.08 22.15
CA ALA A 46 15.65 18.95 21.29
C ALA A 46 14.19 18.50 21.33
N PHE A 47 13.36 19.20 22.11
CA PHE A 47 11.92 18.94 22.23
C PHE A 47 11.09 19.91 21.38
N ASP A 48 11.73 20.93 20.80
CA ASP A 48 11.07 22.01 20.07
C ASP A 48 11.24 21.83 18.55
N ALA A 49 10.10 21.65 17.90
CA ALA A 49 9.89 21.72 16.46
C ALA A 49 10.62 20.66 15.60
N PHE A 50 10.22 19.39 15.75
CA PHE A 50 10.43 18.34 14.73
C PHE A 50 9.60 18.57 13.45
N GLY A 51 9.23 19.81 13.13
CA GLY A 51 8.37 20.14 11.99
C GLY A 51 8.91 19.60 10.67
N TRP A 52 10.23 19.64 10.47
CA TRP A 52 10.87 19.10 9.27
C TRP A 52 10.81 17.56 9.20
N LEU A 53 10.98 16.87 10.34
CA LEU A 53 10.91 15.40 10.40
C LEU A 53 9.48 14.92 10.17
N ASN A 54 8.50 15.61 10.77
CA ASN A 54 7.09 15.31 10.59
C ASN A 54 6.63 15.61 9.15
N GLN A 55 7.06 16.73 8.58
CA GLN A 55 6.83 17.06 7.17
C GLN A 55 7.46 16.03 6.22
N THR A 56 8.66 15.55 6.53
CA THR A 56 9.33 14.50 5.74
C THR A 56 8.57 13.18 5.84
N ALA A 57 8.17 12.77 7.05
CA ALA A 57 7.40 11.56 7.28
C ALA A 57 6.05 11.61 6.56
N LEU A 58 5.32 12.72 6.67
CA LEU A 58 4.06 12.94 5.94
C LEU A 58 4.27 12.97 4.42
N GLY A 59 5.34 13.61 3.94
CA GLY A 59 5.70 13.64 2.52
C GLY A 59 5.99 12.24 1.96
N VAL A 60 6.79 11.43 2.67
CA VAL A 60 7.01 10.01 2.34
C VAL A 60 5.70 9.25 2.38
N GLY A 61 4.83 9.53 3.36
CA GLY A 61 3.52 8.91 3.48
C GLY A 61 2.62 9.14 2.29
N VAL A 62 2.57 10.37 1.77
CA VAL A 62 1.84 10.70 0.53
C VAL A 62 2.38 9.89 -0.64
N VAL A 63 3.69 9.79 -0.80
CA VAL A 63 4.30 9.00 -1.90
C VAL A 63 3.91 7.52 -1.78
N LEU A 64 4.05 6.92 -0.59
CA LEU A 64 3.68 5.54 -0.35
C LEU A 64 2.18 5.30 -0.60
N LEU A 65 1.33 6.23 -0.16
CA LEU A 65 -0.12 6.18 -0.37
C LEU A 65 -0.47 6.17 -1.85
N LEU A 66 0.14 7.06 -2.66
CA LEU A 66 -0.10 7.13 -4.10
C LEU A 66 0.33 5.85 -4.81
N ILE A 67 1.52 5.33 -4.50
CA ILE A 67 2.01 4.06 -5.06
C ILE A 67 1.08 2.91 -4.66
N GLY A 68 0.66 2.88 -3.39
CA GLY A 68 -0.26 1.87 -2.86
C GLY A 68 -1.60 1.86 -3.57
N ILE A 69 -2.18 3.03 -3.82
CA ILE A 69 -3.44 3.19 -4.57
C ILE A 69 -3.29 2.64 -5.99
N VAL A 70 -2.19 2.98 -6.69
CA VAL A 70 -1.92 2.46 -8.04
C VAL A 70 -1.85 0.93 -8.02
N PHE A 71 -1.16 0.36 -7.03
CA PHE A 71 -1.03 -1.09 -6.90
C PHE A 71 -2.36 -1.78 -6.58
N LEU A 72 -3.21 -1.18 -5.73
CA LEU A 72 -4.56 -1.68 -5.48
C LEU A 72 -5.40 -1.68 -6.75
N ILE A 73 -5.39 -0.59 -7.52
CA ILE A 73 -6.12 -0.50 -8.80
C ILE A 73 -5.64 -1.58 -9.76
N LEU A 74 -4.32 -1.77 -9.90
CA LEU A 74 -3.76 -2.79 -10.77
C LEU A 74 -4.07 -4.21 -10.28
N GLY A 75 -4.00 -4.47 -8.98
CA GLY A 75 -4.31 -5.77 -8.37
C GLY A 75 -5.79 -6.13 -8.45
N LEU A 76 -6.69 -5.15 -8.33
CA LEU A 76 -8.13 -5.34 -8.45
C LEU A 76 -8.57 -5.66 -9.88
N ARG A 77 -7.78 -5.29 -10.90
CA ARG A 77 -8.10 -5.66 -12.28
C ARG A 77 -8.25 -7.17 -12.41
N GLY A 78 -7.37 -7.99 -11.83
CA GLY A 78 -7.48 -9.46 -11.93
C GLY A 78 -8.45 -10.12 -10.95
N GLY A 79 -8.96 -9.40 -9.94
CA GLY A 79 -9.60 -9.98 -8.76
C GLY A 79 -11.05 -10.44 -8.93
N VAL A 80 -11.77 -9.94 -9.94
CA VAL A 80 -13.15 -10.37 -10.23
C VAL A 80 -13.12 -11.30 -11.44
N LEU A 81 -12.93 -12.59 -11.16
CA LEU A 81 -13.11 -13.63 -12.17
C LEU A 81 -14.62 -13.88 -12.35
N SER A 82 -15.07 -13.90 -13.59
CA SER A 82 -16.36 -14.48 -13.95
C SER A 82 -16.36 -15.99 -13.66
N ALA A 83 -17.56 -16.59 -13.54
CA ALA A 83 -17.69 -18.03 -13.28
C ALA A 83 -16.96 -18.89 -14.33
N SER A 84 -16.93 -18.45 -15.59
CA SER A 84 -16.19 -19.11 -16.68
C SER A 84 -14.68 -19.00 -16.51
N GLU A 85 -14.15 -17.82 -16.13
CA GLU A 85 -12.72 -17.64 -15.89
C GLU A 85 -12.24 -18.45 -14.68
N LEU A 86 -13.09 -18.62 -13.66
CA LEU A 86 -12.80 -19.46 -12.50
C LEU A 86 -12.72 -20.94 -12.87
N ALA A 87 -13.62 -21.40 -13.74
CA ALA A 87 -13.60 -22.77 -14.26
C ALA A 87 -12.32 -23.05 -15.06
N ASP A 88 -11.89 -22.11 -15.91
CA ASP A 88 -10.67 -22.21 -16.70
C ASP A 88 -9.40 -22.24 -15.83
N VAL A 89 -9.34 -21.40 -14.79
CA VAL A 89 -8.23 -21.42 -13.82
C VAL A 89 -8.20 -22.75 -13.05
N LYS A 90 -9.36 -23.27 -12.63
CA LYS A 90 -9.47 -24.56 -11.92
C LYS A 90 -9.10 -25.75 -12.81
N ALA A 91 -9.33 -25.64 -14.12
CA ALA A 91 -8.90 -26.62 -15.12
C ALA A 91 -7.39 -26.55 -15.45
N GLY A 92 -6.62 -25.68 -14.79
CA GLY A 92 -5.17 -25.55 -14.98
C GLY A 92 -4.76 -24.55 -16.07
N GLY A 93 -5.68 -23.72 -16.56
CA GLY A 93 -5.43 -22.70 -17.59
C GLY A 93 -4.56 -21.52 -17.16
N SER A 94 -3.95 -21.55 -15.96
CA SER A 94 -3.02 -20.52 -15.50
C SER A 94 -1.69 -20.62 -16.25
N ARG A 95 -1.68 -20.11 -17.50
CA ARG A 95 -0.44 -19.84 -18.23
C ARG A 95 0.16 -18.57 -17.61
N THR A 96 1.22 -18.79 -16.83
CA THR A 96 2.09 -17.78 -16.19
C THR A 96 2.35 -16.57 -17.07
#